data_AF-A0A527IJB8-F1
#
_entry.id   AF-A0A527IJB8-F1
#
_cell.length_a   1.000
_cell.length_b   1.000
_cell.length_c   1.000
_cell.angle_alpha   90.00
_cell.angle_beta   90.00
_cell.angle_gamma   90.00
#
_symmetry.space_group_name_H-M   'P 1'
#
loop_
_entity.id
_entity.type
_entity.pdbx_description
1 polymer ?
#
loop_
_entity_poly.entity_id
_entity_poly.type
_entity_poly.pdbx_seq_one_letter_code
_entity_poly.pdbx_strand_id
1 'polypeptide(L)'
;LVNETGFDALDAGDLASSWRQQPGTPAYCTELTLPDLQHALSTAEKARAPGARDALIKGFMEATTPLRHEQIVARNREVTALR
;
A
#
# COMPACT_ATOMS: atom_id res chain seq x y z
N LEU A 1 17.55 -2.62 18.83
CA LEU A 1 17.90 -3.08 17.47
C LEU A 1 17.33 -2.20 16.35
N VAL A 2 16.01 -2.09 16.14
CA VAL A 2 15.45 -1.26 15.03
C VAL A 2 15.46 0.23 15.37
N ASN A 3 14.91 0.61 16.53
CA ASN A 3 14.85 2.01 16.95
C ASN A 3 16.24 2.64 17.18
N GLU A 4 17.21 1.82 17.60
CA GLU A 4 18.62 2.25 17.76
C GLU A 4 19.29 2.61 16.44
N THR A 5 18.75 2.15 15.31
CA THR A 5 19.25 2.46 13.96
C THR A 5 18.56 3.66 13.32
N GLY A 6 17.69 4.36 14.06
CA GLY A 6 16.98 5.55 13.58
C GLY A 6 15.73 5.27 12.74
N PHE A 7 15.23 4.02 12.76
CA PHE A 7 13.97 3.65 12.10
C PHE A 7 12.84 3.51 13.12
N ASP A 8 11.64 3.89 12.71
CA ASP A 8 10.42 3.58 13.45
C ASP A 8 9.94 2.17 13.10
N ALA A 9 9.76 1.33 14.12
CA ALA A 9 9.23 -0.02 13.95
C ALA A 9 7.70 -0.06 14.15
N LEU A 10 7.01 -0.79 13.28
CA LEU A 10 5.61 -1.17 13.45
C LEU A 10 5.49 -2.69 13.48
N ASP A 11 4.91 -3.23 14.55
CA ASP A 11 4.47 -4.63 14.56
C ASP A 11 3.18 -4.76 13.73
N ALA A 12 3.29 -5.38 12.56
CA ALA A 12 2.18 -5.59 11.64
C ALA A 12 1.40 -6.89 11.92
N GLY A 13 1.71 -7.60 13.01
CA GLY A 13 1.05 -8.83 13.43
C GLY A 13 1.63 -10.09 12.80
N ASP A 14 0.78 -11.12 12.67
CA ASP A 14 1.21 -12.45 12.25
C ASP A 14 1.44 -12.59 10.74
N LEU A 15 2.15 -13.67 10.36
CA LEU A 15 2.42 -13.97 8.96
C LEU A 15 1.12 -14.19 8.16
N ALA A 16 0.07 -14.72 8.79
CA ALA A 16 -1.23 -14.91 8.15
C ALA A 16 -1.90 -13.57 7.77
N SER A 17 -1.51 -12.46 8.40
CA SER A 17 -1.96 -11.09 8.12
C SER A 17 -1.03 -10.31 7.19
N SER A 18 0.12 -10.87 6.81
CA SER A 18 1.12 -10.21 5.94
C SER A 18 0.58 -9.78 4.57
N TRP A 19 -0.51 -10.39 4.10
CA TRP A 19 -1.20 -9.99 2.87
C TRP A 19 -1.70 -8.53 2.90
N ARG A 20 -1.87 -7.92 4.08
CA ARG A 20 -2.23 -6.51 4.24
C ARG A 20 -1.17 -5.55 3.68
N GLN A 21 0.03 -6.05 3.39
CA GLN A 21 1.17 -5.32 2.81
C GLN A 21 1.48 -5.76 1.36
N GLN A 22 0.48 -6.19 0.60
CA GLN A 22 0.65 -6.69 -0.77
C GLN A 22 0.00 -5.75 -1.80
N PRO A 23 0.37 -5.84 -3.09
CA PRO A 23 -0.27 -5.03 -4.14
C PRO A 23 -1.80 -5.05 -4.06
N GLY A 24 -2.41 -3.86 -4.17
CA GLY A 24 -3.86 -3.69 -4.08
C GLY A 24 -4.39 -3.50 -2.66
N THR A 25 -3.54 -3.45 -1.63
CA THR A 25 -3.93 -3.04 -0.27
C THR A 25 -3.46 -1.62 0.08
N PRO A 26 -4.09 -0.96 1.09
CA PRO A 26 -3.82 0.45 1.39
C PRO A 26 -2.40 0.78 1.86
N ALA A 27 -1.64 -0.19 2.37
CA ALA A 27 -0.28 0.00 2.85
C ALA A 27 0.79 -0.10 1.75
N TYR A 28 0.44 -0.65 0.58
CA TYR A 28 1.42 -0.98 -0.45
C TYR A 28 1.70 0.21 -1.38
N CYS A 29 2.96 0.66 -1.42
CA CYS A 29 3.42 1.78 -2.26
C CYS A 29 2.66 3.09 -2.03
N THR A 30 2.33 3.41 -0.78
CA THR A 30 1.53 4.59 -0.41
C THR A 30 2.27 5.64 0.44
N GLU A 31 3.54 5.43 0.80
CA GLU A 31 4.40 6.41 1.51
C GLU A 31 3.72 7.07 2.71
N LEU A 32 3.30 6.25 3.66
CA LEU A 32 2.51 6.67 4.80
C LEU A 32 3.41 7.01 5.99
N THR A 33 2.93 7.93 6.83
CA THR A 33 3.49 8.11 8.17
C THR A 33 3.24 6.86 9.02
N LEU A 34 3.93 6.70 10.15
CA LEU A 34 3.71 5.54 11.04
C LEU A 34 2.22 5.40 11.49
N PRO A 35 1.54 6.47 11.95
CA PRO A 35 0.11 6.38 12.27
C PRO A 35 -0.77 6.01 11.07
N ASP A 36 -0.49 6.58 9.90
CA ASP A 36 -1.25 6.30 8.68
C ASP A 36 -1.03 4.87 8.19
N LEU A 37 0.19 4.34 8.33
CA LEU A 37 0.51 2.95 8.01
C LEU A 37 -0.27 1.98 8.90
N GLN A 38 -0.32 2.25 10.21
CA GLN A 38 -1.11 1.45 11.15
C GLN A 38 -2.60 1.43 10.76
N HIS A 39 -3.14 2.59 10.37
CA HIS A 39 -4.51 2.69 9.87
C HIS A 39 -4.71 1.98 8.53
N ALA A 40 -3.77 2.10 7.59
CA ALA A 40 -3.82 1.43 6.29
C ALA A 40 -3.80 -0.11 6.42
N LEU A 41 -3.02 -0.63 7.36
CA LEU A 41 -3.00 -2.07 7.66
C LEU A 41 -4.35 -2.54 8.23
N SER A 42 -4.97 -1.78 9.14
CA SER A 42 -6.23 -2.18 9.77
C SER A 42 -7.42 -2.17 8.79
N THR A 43 -7.39 -1.26 7.82
CA THR A 43 -8.45 -1.03 6.83
C THR A 43 -8.35 -1.90 5.57
N ALA A 44 -7.30 -2.71 5.44
CA ALA A 44 -7.13 -3.60 4.29
C ALA A 44 -8.25 -4.64 4.16
N GLU A 45 -8.85 -4.73 2.96
CA GLU A 45 -9.94 -5.67 2.65
C GLU A 45 -9.51 -6.77 1.67
N LYS A 46 -9.45 -8.01 2.15
CA LYS A 46 -8.91 -9.14 1.37
C LYS A 46 -9.67 -9.43 0.07
N ALA A 47 -11.00 -9.26 0.08
CA ALA A 47 -11.84 -9.51 -1.09
C ALA A 47 -11.64 -8.47 -2.20
N ARG A 48 -11.24 -7.23 -1.86
CA ARG A 48 -11.03 -6.15 -2.83
C ARG A 48 -9.62 -6.14 -3.42
N ALA A 49 -8.63 -6.64 -2.67
CA ALA A 49 -7.22 -6.53 -3.04
C ALA A 49 -6.88 -7.03 -4.46
N PRO A 50 -7.38 -8.19 -4.94
CA PRO A 50 -7.09 -8.63 -6.31
C PRO A 50 -7.59 -7.66 -7.39
N GLY A 51 -8.83 -7.16 -7.24
CA GLY A 51 -9.39 -6.21 -8.21
C GLY A 51 -8.67 -4.86 -8.20
N ALA A 52 -8.30 -4.37 -7.01
CA ALA A 52 -7.50 -3.15 -6.87
C ALA A 52 -6.11 -3.30 -7.50
N ARG A 53 -5.43 -4.43 -7.25
CA ARG A 53 -4.15 -4.77 -7.87
C ARG A 53 -4.26 -4.77 -9.40
N ASP A 54 -5.26 -5.45 -9.95
CA ASP A 54 -5.39 -5.59 -11.41
C ASP A 54 -5.67 -4.23 -12.06
N ALA A 55 -6.48 -3.37 -11.42
CA ALA A 55 -6.71 -2.00 -11.87
C ALA A 55 -5.46 -1.11 -11.81
N LEU A 56 -4.61 -1.28 -10.79
CA LEU A 56 -3.33 -0.57 -10.65
C LEU A 56 -2.36 -1.00 -11.76
N ILE A 57 -2.13 -2.31 -11.91
CA ILE A 57 -1.22 -2.86 -12.91
C ILE A 57 -1.66 -2.46 -14.31
N LYS A 58 -2.96 -2.58 -14.62
CA LYS A 58 -3.51 -2.14 -15.91
C LYS A 58 -3.19 -0.67 -16.17
N GLY A 59 -3.49 0.22 -15.21
CA GLY A 59 -3.23 1.65 -15.37
C GLY A 59 -1.75 1.99 -15.56
N PHE A 60 -0.84 1.26 -14.90
CA PHE A 60 0.59 1.46 -15.08
C PHE A 60 1.10 0.93 -16.42
N MET A 61 0.58 -0.21 -16.88
CA MET A 61 0.96 -0.80 -18.17
C MET A 61 0.41 -0.03 -19.38
N GLU A 62 -0.73 0.64 -19.24
CA GLU A 62 -1.34 1.46 -20.28
C GLU A 62 -0.72 2.86 -20.39
N ALA A 63 0.17 3.25 -19.47
CA ALA A 63 0.83 4.54 -19.51
C ALA A 63 1.73 4.65 -20.75
N THR A 64 1.47 5.65 -21.60
CA THR A 64 2.24 5.91 -22.83
C THR A 64 3.48 6.77 -22.60
N THR A 65 3.61 7.33 -21.40
CA THR A 65 4.78 8.06 -20.93
C THR A 65 5.22 7.52 -19.56
N PRO A 66 6.51 7.65 -19.19
CA PRO A 66 6.98 7.23 -17.89
C PRO A 66 6.22 7.94 -16.76
N LEU A 67 5.64 7.16 -15.85
CA LEU A 67 4.99 7.70 -14.66
C LEU A 67 6.03 8.21 -13.68
N ARG A 68 5.79 9.41 -13.14
CA ARG A 68 6.57 9.94 -12.02
C ARG A 68 6.18 9.21 -10.75
N HIS A 69 7.13 9.14 -9.82
CA HIS A 69 6.96 8.50 -8.52
C HIS A 69 5.71 8.98 -7.76
N GLU A 70 5.51 10.29 -7.67
CA GLU A 70 4.33 10.90 -7.04
C GLU A 70 3.00 10.48 -7.66
N GLN A 71 2.97 10.20 -8.98
CA GLN A 71 1.77 9.75 -9.67
C GLN A 71 1.45 8.29 -9.31
N ILE A 72 2.49 7.46 -9.16
CA ILE A 72 2.36 6.07 -8.72
C ILE A 72 1.82 6.04 -7.28
N VAL A 73 2.40 6.83 -6.38
CA VAL A 73 1.96 6.92 -4.98
C VAL A 73 0.50 7.41 -4.89
N ALA A 74 0.17 8.49 -5.60
CA ALA A 74 -1.19 9.04 -5.62
C ALA A 74 -2.21 8.01 -6.14
N ARG A 75 -1.85 7.27 -7.20
CA ARG A 75 -2.71 6.25 -7.79
C ARG A 75 -2.92 5.05 -6.85
N ASN A 76 -1.88 4.58 -6.16
CA ASN A 76 -2.03 3.52 -5.15
C ASN A 76 -2.98 3.96 -4.03
N ARG A 77 -2.82 5.19 -3.50
CA ARG A 77 -3.72 5.75 -2.47
C ARG A 77 -5.17 5.84 -2.95
N GLU A 78 -5.39 6.35 -4.16
CA GLU A 78 -6.73 6.53 -4.73
C GLU A 78 -7.48 5.19 -4.91
N VAL A 79 -6.82 4.17 -5.49
CA VAL A 79 -7.48 2.89 -5.79
C VAL A 79 -7.79 2.09 -4.53
N THR A 80 -6.93 2.19 -3.52
CA THR A 80 -7.01 1.38 -2.31
C THR A 80 -7.72 2.07 -1.14
N ALA A 81 -8.09 3.35 -1.29
CA ALA A 81 -8.86 4.06 -0.28
C ALA A 81 -10.20 3.35 0.05
N LEU A 82 -10.58 3.44 1.32
CA LEU A 82 -11.93 3.10 1.76
C LEU A 82 -12.93 4.03 1.06
N ARG A 83 -14.05 3.46 0.58
CA ARG A 83 -15.19 4.21 0.06
C ARG A 83 -16.32 4.16 1.07
#